data_AF-A0A9E2V1Z7-F1
#
_entry.id   AF-A0A9E2V1Z7-F1
#
_cell.length_a   1.000
_cell.length_b   1.000
_cell.length_c   1.000
_cell.angle_alpha   90.00
_cell.angle_beta   90.00
_cell.angle_gamma   90.00
#
_symmetry.space_group_name_H-M   'P 1'
#
loop_
_entity.id
_entity.type
_entity.pdbx_description
1 polymer ?
#
loop_
_entity_poly.entity_id
_entity_poly.type
_entity_poly.pdbx_seq_one_letter_code
_entity_poly.pdbx_strand_id
1 'polypeptide(L)'
;ELPVCQAGLTALACYSMLTPPQKQVYAAFVKDWKAIKRKYPLEIISYPDEAKCELEVWSYSPGLFANGKIVDQFSLYLSLRDIKDERVESAMEKMMEGIEW
;
A
#
# COMPACT_ATOMS: atom_id res chain seq x y z
N GLU A 1 8.22 5.89 15.09
CA GLU A 1 7.34 6.20 13.93
C GLU A 1 6.11 5.27 13.99
N LEU A 2 5.22 5.28 12.99
CA LEU A 2 4.15 4.27 12.90
C LEU A 2 4.69 3.02 12.17
N PRO A 3 4.28 1.80 12.54
CA PRO A 3 4.67 0.57 11.84
C PRO A 3 3.83 0.40 10.57
N VAL A 4 3.91 1.36 9.66
CA VAL A 4 3.18 1.38 8.39
C VAL A 4 4.13 1.64 7.23
N CYS A 5 3.82 1.05 6.08
CA CYS A 5 4.55 1.24 4.83
C CYS A 5 3.59 1.80 3.77
N GLN A 6 4.09 2.60 2.81
CA GLN A 6 3.35 2.96 1.61
C GLN A 6 2.96 1.69 0.85
N ALA A 7 1.70 1.59 0.45
CA ALA A 7 1.12 0.42 -0.21
C ALA A 7 0.21 0.84 -1.38
N GLY A 8 -0.47 -0.13 -1.99
CA GLY A 8 -1.39 0.06 -3.09
C GLY A 8 -0.87 0.99 -4.19
N LEU A 9 -1.73 1.87 -4.71
CA LEU A 9 -1.36 2.81 -5.77
C LEU A 9 -0.28 3.82 -5.34
N THR A 10 -0.11 4.06 -4.03
CA THR A 10 0.96 4.93 -3.53
C THR A 10 2.33 4.27 -3.70
N ALA A 11 2.46 3.00 -3.34
CA ALA A 11 3.68 2.25 -3.56
C ALA A 11 3.95 2.02 -5.05
N LEU A 12 2.91 1.71 -5.83
CA LEU A 12 3.06 1.49 -7.27
C LEU A 12 3.54 2.77 -7.98
N ALA A 13 3.10 3.95 -7.55
CA ALA A 13 3.62 5.22 -8.07
C ALA A 13 5.12 5.44 -7.74
N CYS A 14 5.64 4.86 -6.66
CA CYS A 14 7.07 4.90 -6.36
C CYS A 14 7.89 3.95 -7.24
N TYR A 15 7.29 2.84 -7.69
CA TYR A 15 7.94 1.85 -8.56
C TYR A 15 7.71 2.07 -10.05
N SER A 16 6.91 3.07 -10.43
CA SER A 16 6.50 3.30 -11.81
C SER A 16 6.46 4.79 -12.15
N MET A 17 6.00 5.10 -13.36
CA MET A 17 5.76 6.48 -13.81
C MET A 17 4.31 6.94 -13.55
N LEU A 18 3.53 6.19 -12.75
CA LEU A 18 2.18 6.60 -12.41
C LEU A 18 2.18 7.81 -11.48
N THR A 19 1.24 8.72 -11.71
CA THR A 19 0.98 9.81 -10.77
C THR A 19 0.52 9.21 -9.44
N PRO A 20 1.08 9.68 -8.30
CA PRO A 20 0.58 9.28 -6.99
C PRO A 20 -0.92 9.54 -6.85
N PRO A 21 -1.67 8.65 -6.17
CA PRO A 21 -3.09 8.85 -5.96
C PRO A 21 -3.35 10.06 -5.05
N GLN A 22 -4.51 10.71 -5.22
CA GLN A 22 -4.91 11.80 -4.33
C GLN A 22 -5.02 11.34 -2.87
N LYS A 23 -5.58 10.14 -2.66
CA LYS A 23 -5.65 9.48 -1.37
C LYS A 23 -4.47 8.52 -1.25
N GLN A 24 -3.59 8.79 -0.30
CA GLN A 24 -2.43 7.95 -0.06
C GLN A 24 -2.87 6.62 0.56
N VAL A 25 -2.21 5.54 0.15
CA VAL A 25 -2.50 4.17 0.59
C VAL A 25 -1.32 3.65 1.39
N TYR A 26 -1.61 3.07 2.54
CA TYR A 26 -0.60 2.48 3.43
C TYR A 26 -0.99 1.05 3.79
N ALA A 27 -0.02 0.24 4.18
CA ALA A 27 -0.23 -1.08 4.76
C ALA A 27 0.21 -1.10 6.23
N ALA A 28 -0.56 -1.80 7.05
CA ALA A 28 -0.27 -2.08 8.45
C ALA A 28 -0.43 -3.55 8.76
N PHE A 29 0.33 -4.04 9.75
CA PHE A 29 0.10 -5.36 10.29
C PHE A 29 -1.17 -5.40 11.15
N VAL A 30 -1.99 -6.45 10.99
CA VAL A 30 -3.17 -6.67 11.85
C VAL A 30 -2.86 -6.64 13.36
N LYS A 31 -1.67 -7.09 13.79
CA LYS A 31 -1.29 -7.05 15.22
C LYS A 31 -0.99 -5.63 15.70
N ASP A 32 -0.60 -4.73 14.81
CA ASP A 32 -0.29 -3.33 15.14
C ASP A 32 -1.52 -2.42 15.09
N TRP A 33 -2.66 -2.91 14.57
CA TRP A 33 -3.90 -2.15 14.45
C TRP A 33 -4.33 -1.45 15.74
N LYS A 34 -4.26 -2.14 16.88
CA LYS A 34 -4.60 -1.55 18.19
C LYS A 34 -3.69 -0.39 18.56
N ALA A 35 -2.39 -0.50 18.26
CA ALA A 35 -1.42 0.56 18.55
C ALA A 35 -1.64 1.77 17.63
N ILE A 36 -1.94 1.52 16.36
CA ILE A 36 -2.26 2.54 15.36
C ILE A 36 -3.52 3.32 15.79
N LYS A 37 -4.60 2.61 16.10
CA LYS A 37 -5.88 3.20 16.55
C LYS A 37 -5.77 4.00 17.86
N ARG A 38 -4.85 3.63 18.74
CA ARG A 38 -4.59 4.39 19.98
C ARG A 38 -3.81 5.67 19.72
N LYS A 39 -2.82 5.62 18.82
CA LYS A 39 -1.91 6.75 18.55
C LYS A 39 -2.54 7.79 17.63
N TYR A 40 -3.39 7.34 16.73
CA TYR A 40 -4.22 8.17 15.89
C TYR A 40 -5.66 7.74 16.15
N PRO A 41 -6.50 8.59 16.74
CA PRO A 41 -7.94 8.39 16.71
C PRO A 41 -8.39 8.50 15.25
N LEU A 42 -8.16 7.42 14.50
CA LEU A 42 -8.56 7.27 13.13
C LEU A 42 -10.07 7.11 13.17
N GLU A 43 -10.78 8.12 12.68
CA GLU A 43 -12.16 7.94 12.31
C GLU A 43 -12.19 6.98 11.13
N ILE A 44 -12.84 5.83 11.33
CA ILE A 44 -13.15 4.94 10.23
C ILE A 44 -14.29 5.63 9.47
N ILE A 45 -13.95 6.23 8.34
CA ILE A 45 -14.88 6.99 7.53
C ILE A 45 -15.64 5.99 6.64
N SER A 46 -16.97 6.03 6.72
CA SER A 46 -17.84 5.13 5.95
C SER A 46 -17.85 5.45 4.45
N TYR A 47 -17.58 6.70 4.08
CA TYR A 47 -17.54 7.17 2.70
C TYR A 47 -16.09 7.28 2.22
N PRO A 48 -15.66 6.46 1.23
CA PRO A 48 -14.29 6.48 0.73
C PRO A 48 -13.82 7.87 0.28
N ASP A 49 -14.72 8.74 -0.18
CA ASP A 49 -14.41 10.09 -0.66
C ASP A 49 -14.05 11.11 0.42
N GLU A 50 -14.50 10.87 1.65
CA GLU A 50 -14.15 11.70 2.80
C GLU A 50 -12.88 11.20 3.49
N ALA A 51 -12.39 10.00 3.12
CA ALA A 51 -11.18 9.41 3.69
C ALA A 51 -9.92 10.17 3.26
N LYS A 52 -9.09 10.56 4.24
CA LYS A 52 -7.80 11.23 4.00
C LYS A 52 -6.74 10.28 3.46
N CYS A 53 -6.84 9.00 3.81
CA CYS A 53 -5.96 7.94 3.34
C CYS A 53 -6.70 6.60 3.41
N GLU A 54 -6.16 5.64 2.69
CA GLU A 54 -6.56 4.25 2.76
C GLU A 54 -5.51 3.46 3.55
N LEU A 55 -5.97 2.49 4.34
CA LEU A 55 -5.09 1.64 5.12
C LEU A 55 -5.46 0.17 4.88
N GLU A 56 -4.59 -0.51 4.16
CA GLU A 56 -4.63 -1.95 3.99
C GLU A 56 -4.16 -2.65 5.28
N VAL A 57 -4.92 -3.64 5.74
CA VAL A 57 -4.56 -4.43 6.93
C VAL A 57 -4.09 -5.80 6.49
N TRP A 58 -2.79 -6.05 6.63
CA TRP A 58 -2.14 -7.26 6.15
C TRP A 58 -2.00 -8.32 7.24
N SER A 59 -1.91 -9.59 6.82
CA SER A 59 -1.75 -10.75 7.69
C SER A 59 -0.34 -10.92 8.26
N TYR A 60 0.64 -10.17 7.73
CA TYR A 60 2.02 -10.09 8.20
C TYR A 60 2.48 -8.63 8.26
N SER A 61 3.66 -8.40 8.83
CA SER A 61 4.22 -7.04 8.89
C SER A 61 4.79 -6.62 7.54
N PRO A 62 4.28 -5.55 6.91
CA PRO A 62 4.81 -5.07 5.63
C PRO A 62 6.30 -4.69 5.72
N GLY A 63 6.77 -4.31 6.92
CA GLY A 63 8.16 -3.98 7.16
C GLY A 63 9.14 -5.15 7.08
N LEU A 64 8.67 -6.41 7.00
CA LEU A 64 9.55 -7.58 6.87
C LEU A 64 10.35 -7.59 5.57
N PHE A 65 9.73 -7.10 4.49
CA PHE A 65 10.31 -7.12 3.15
C PHE A 65 10.37 -5.72 2.52
N ALA A 66 9.88 -4.70 3.23
CA ALA A 66 9.83 -3.33 2.74
C ALA A 66 11.20 -2.81 2.31
N ASN A 67 11.22 -2.08 1.19
CA ASN A 67 12.35 -1.25 0.81
C ASN A 67 12.18 0.14 1.44
N GLY A 68 12.78 0.34 2.61
CA GLY A 68 12.61 1.56 3.39
C GLY A 68 11.19 1.71 3.93
N LYS A 69 10.41 2.65 3.40
CA LYS A 69 9.00 2.86 3.78
C LYS A 69 7.99 2.37 2.74
N ILE A 70 8.43 1.65 1.71
CA ILE A 70 7.58 1.12 0.63
C ILE A 70 7.52 -0.40 0.76
N VAL A 71 6.33 -0.98 0.66
CA VAL A 71 6.14 -2.44 0.66
C VAL A 71 6.91 -3.11 -0.47
N ASP A 72 7.27 -4.39 -0.33
CA ASP A 72 7.95 -5.11 -1.41
C ASP A 72 7.05 -5.31 -2.64
N GLN A 73 7.70 -5.50 -3.79
CA GLN A 73 7.05 -5.58 -5.10
C GLN A 73 6.12 -6.79 -5.23
N PHE A 74 6.44 -7.95 -4.63
CA PHE A 74 5.60 -9.14 -4.70
C PHE A 74 4.31 -8.97 -3.90
N SER A 75 4.43 -8.48 -2.67
CA SER A 75 3.29 -8.19 -1.81
C SER A 75 2.40 -7.11 -2.42
N LEU A 76 3.02 -6.08 -3.01
CA LEU A 76 2.30 -5.04 -3.74
C LEU A 76 1.54 -5.58 -4.96
N TYR A 77 2.19 -6.41 -5.76
CA TYR A 77 1.55 -7.05 -6.91
C TYR A 77 0.33 -7.86 -6.47
N LEU A 78 0.47 -8.65 -5.41
CA LEU A 78 -0.63 -9.45 -4.86
C LEU A 78 -1.77 -8.61 -4.29
N SER A 79 -1.49 -7.43 -3.70
CA SER A 79 -2.53 -6.56 -3.16
C SER A 79 -3.34 -5.84 -4.25
N LEU A 80 -2.72 -5.60 -5.41
CA LEU A 80 -3.32 -4.87 -6.53
C LEU A 80 -3.86 -5.77 -7.67
N ARG A 81 -3.59 -7.08 -7.64
CA ARG A 81 -3.91 -8.03 -8.73
C ARG A 81 -5.37 -8.06 -9.20
N ASP A 82 -6.31 -7.68 -8.32
CA ASP A 82 -7.75 -7.73 -8.59
C ASP A 82 -8.29 -6.39 -9.14
N ILE A 83 -7.44 -5.36 -9.26
CA ILE A 83 -7.78 -4.05 -9.84
C ILE A 83 -7.83 -4.15 -11.37
N LYS A 84 -8.95 -3.71 -11.94
CA LYS A 84 -9.20 -3.68 -13.40
C LYS A 84 -8.97 -2.28 -13.97
N ASP A 85 -7.71 -1.84 -13.96
CA ASP A 85 -7.28 -0.60 -14.59
C ASP A 85 -6.03 -0.89 -15.42
N GLU A 86 -6.13 -0.69 -16.74
CA GLU A 86 -5.06 -1.02 -17.70
C GLU A 86 -3.72 -0.31 -17.37
N ARG A 87 -3.78 0.88 -16.77
CA ARG A 87 -2.58 1.64 -16.39
C ARG A 87 -1.91 1.03 -15.16
N VAL A 88 -2.71 0.54 -14.22
CA VAL A 88 -2.24 -0.14 -13.01
C VAL A 88 -1.65 -1.50 -13.39
N GLU A 89 -2.36 -2.28 -14.21
CA GLU A 89 -1.89 -3.56 -14.73
C GLU A 89 -0.55 -3.43 -15.45
N SER A 90 -0.43 -2.50 -16.41
CA SER A 90 0.82 -2.28 -17.14
C SER A 90 1.97 -1.82 -16.24
N ALA A 91 1.69 -1.02 -15.21
CA ALA A 91 2.71 -0.60 -14.25
C ALA A 91 3.17 -1.76 -13.35
N MET A 92 2.26 -2.64 -12.93
CA MET A 92 2.59 -3.84 -12.17
C MET A 92 3.45 -4.80 -12.98
N GLU A 93 3.10 -5.06 -14.25
CA GLU A 93 3.88 -5.92 -15.13
C GLU A 93 5.32 -5.41 -15.29
N LYS A 94 5.49 -4.13 -15.65
CA LYS A 94 6.82 -3.51 -15.78
C LYS A 94 7.64 -3.53 -14.49
N MET A 95 6.99 -3.32 -13.35
CA MET A 95 7.64 -3.42 -12.04
C MET A 95 8.23 -4.81 -11.82
N MET A 96 7.48 -5.85 -12.21
CA MET A 96 7.88 -7.25 -12.02
C MET A 96 8.93 -7.70 -13.04
N GLU A 97 8.94 -7.17 -14.26
CA GLU A 97 9.99 -7.42 -15.27
C GLU A 97 11.38 -7.00 -14.79
N GLY A 98 11.47 -6.00 -13.92
CA GLY A 98 12.73 -5.51 -13.35
C GLY A 98 13.29 -6.35 -12.20
N ILE A 99 12.60 -7.41 -11.78
CA ILE A 99 13.04 -8.27 -10.67
C ILE A 99 13.92 -9.40 -11.21
N GLU A 100 15.17 -9.44 -10.76
CA GLU A 100 16.08 -10.56 -11.01
C GLU A 100 15.80 -11.70 -10.03
N TRP A 101 15.74 -12.93 -10.53
CA TRP A 101 15.44 -14.16 -9.78
C TRP A 101 16.69 -14.97 -9.44
#